data_AF-A0A0N5B468-F1
#
_entry.id   AF-A0A0N5B468-F1
#
_cell.length_a   1.000
_cell.length_b   1.000
_cell.length_c   1.000
_cell.angle_alpha   90.00
_cell.angle_beta   90.00
_cell.angle_gamma   90.00
#
_symmetry.space_group_name_H-M   'P 1'
#
loop_
_entity.id
_entity.type
_entity.pdbx_description
1 polymer ?
#
loop_
_entity_poly.entity_id
_entity_poly.type
_entity_poly.pdbx_seq_one_letter_code
_entity_poly.pdbx_strand_id
1 'polypeptide(L)'
;MKYLTLLFLIITLLFVIESYIISYSNSTDKYEGIAYDKKIVREKYFVAPKYKLASCAVHKSFSTMLTSILCYLDMENIFLKKFDHLADFTFHFKTCVNKKNNCLRSFGDLIKIHGKGNKVNFLKTWKVIMVVRNPIERFISGFVQLCYKSIRRYQIHFCLGCRGNFKCFVNKLYNIFTYGYYSIIHTYTPTKAYFYPQTMQCNYFKNKRKFVVLKFDPKNLDSFYKSLEEILIQQNVPRDKVEYIDKELRTYRTLNAVTGKAKTDEFIQKLYNEKGILKKLIEIYYSDFKEFDFQIPKI
;
A
#
# COMPACT_ATOMS: atom_id res chain seq x y z
N MET A 1 -37.35 36.63 -27.49
CA MET A 1 -37.33 35.57 -26.43
C MET A 1 -36.93 34.19 -26.94
N LYS A 2 -37.54 33.62 -28.00
CA LYS A 2 -37.24 32.26 -28.47
C LYS A 2 -35.78 31.98 -28.84
N TYR A 3 -35.07 32.96 -29.44
CA TYR A 3 -33.65 32.81 -29.79
C TYR A 3 -32.72 32.81 -28.57
N LEU A 4 -33.08 33.51 -27.49
CA LEU A 4 -32.27 33.58 -26.27
C LEU A 4 -32.31 32.24 -25.50
N THR A 5 -33.47 31.60 -25.48
CA THR A 5 -33.65 30.25 -24.90
C THR A 5 -32.91 29.17 -25.69
N LEU A 6 -32.85 29.29 -27.02
CA LEU A 6 -32.10 28.35 -27.86
C LEU A 6 -30.59 28.50 -27.65
N LEU A 7 -30.10 29.74 -27.53
CA LEU A 7 -28.70 30.01 -27.23
C LEU A 7 -28.29 29.46 -25.85
N PHE A 8 -29.14 29.63 -24.84
CA PHE A 8 -28.89 29.09 -23.50
C PHE A 8 -28.83 27.56 -23.49
N LEU A 9 -29.74 26.89 -24.20
CA LEU A 9 -29.73 25.43 -24.37
C LEU A 9 -28.44 24.94 -25.04
N ILE A 10 -27.99 25.61 -26.10
CA ILE A 10 -26.74 25.26 -26.80
C ILE A 10 -25.52 25.46 -25.88
N ILE A 11 -25.48 26.54 -25.10
CA ILE A 11 -24.39 26.79 -24.15
C ILE A 11 -24.38 25.73 -23.05
N THR A 12 -25.54 25.38 -22.48
CA THR A 12 -25.60 24.31 -21.47
C THR A 12 -25.20 22.94 -22.04
N LEU A 13 -25.58 22.64 -23.28
CA LEU A 13 -25.19 21.41 -23.96
C LEU A 13 -23.68 21.38 -24.22
N LEU A 14 -23.08 22.50 -24.63
CA LEU A 14 -21.64 22.64 -24.81
C LEU A 14 -20.90 22.46 -23.49
N PHE A 15 -21.36 23.06 -22.38
CA PHE A 15 -20.77 22.85 -21.06
C PHE A 15 -20.89 21.39 -20.58
N VAL A 16 -22.01 20.72 -20.85
CA VAL A 16 -22.20 19.29 -20.53
C VAL A 16 -21.28 18.41 -21.37
N ILE A 17 -21.13 18.70 -22.66
CA ILE A 17 -20.22 17.99 -23.55
C ILE A 17 -18.77 18.25 -23.15
N GLU A 18 -18.40 19.48 -22.82
CA GLU A 18 -17.05 19.85 -22.38
C GLU A 18 -16.72 19.20 -21.03
N SER A 19 -17.64 19.19 -20.08
CA SER A 19 -17.44 18.47 -18.80
C SER A 19 -17.43 16.95 -18.96
N TYR A 20 -18.20 16.38 -19.90
CA TYR A 20 -18.13 14.96 -20.27
C TYR A 20 -16.81 14.61 -20.97
N ILE A 21 -16.31 15.48 -21.84
CA ILE A 21 -15.00 15.31 -22.51
C ILE A 21 -13.86 15.50 -21.51
N ILE A 22 -13.94 16.44 -20.56
CA ILE A 22 -12.95 16.61 -19.49
C ILE A 22 -12.94 15.36 -18.58
N SER A 23 -14.11 14.82 -18.25
CA SER A 23 -14.26 13.54 -17.55
C SER A 23 -13.59 12.38 -18.31
N TYR A 24 -13.69 12.34 -19.64
CA TYR A 24 -13.12 11.26 -20.47
C TYR A 24 -11.65 11.51 -20.87
N SER A 25 -11.18 12.76 -20.82
CA SER A 25 -9.81 13.18 -21.19
C SER A 25 -8.82 13.11 -20.02
N ASN A 26 -9.30 12.94 -18.79
CA ASN A 26 -8.46 12.43 -17.70
C ASN A 26 -8.15 10.96 -17.99
N SER A 27 -7.09 10.76 -18.78
CA SER A 27 -6.74 9.53 -19.50
C SER A 27 -6.31 8.34 -18.63
N THR A 28 -6.66 8.32 -17.35
CA THR A 28 -6.41 7.18 -16.45
C THR A 28 -7.49 6.12 -16.52
N ASP A 29 -8.73 6.46 -16.88
CA ASP A 29 -9.89 5.54 -16.81
C ASP A 29 -9.88 4.45 -17.89
N LYS A 30 -9.38 4.74 -19.10
CA LYS A 30 -9.43 3.79 -20.24
C LYS A 30 -8.71 2.46 -19.97
N TYR A 31 -7.69 2.47 -19.10
CA TYR A 31 -6.92 1.27 -18.75
C TYR A 31 -7.11 0.83 -17.31
N GLU A 32 -7.93 1.54 -16.54
CA GLU A 32 -8.08 1.32 -15.11
C GLU A 32 -8.59 -0.10 -14.83
N GLY A 33 -9.65 -0.54 -15.54
CA GLY A 33 -10.18 -1.90 -15.45
C GLY A 33 -9.17 -3.00 -15.85
N ILE A 34 -8.46 -2.81 -16.96
CA ILE A 34 -7.49 -3.79 -17.49
C ILE A 34 -6.27 -3.91 -16.58
N ALA A 35 -5.81 -2.78 -16.02
CA ALA A 35 -4.70 -2.73 -15.10
C ALA A 35 -5.04 -3.49 -13.80
N TYR A 36 -6.19 -3.20 -13.21
CA TYR A 36 -6.60 -3.85 -11.97
C TYR A 36 -6.90 -5.35 -12.14
N ASP A 37 -7.32 -5.79 -13.33
CA ASP A 37 -7.66 -7.19 -13.56
C ASP A 37 -6.47 -8.15 -13.64
N LYS A 38 -5.28 -7.67 -14.03
CA LYS A 38 -4.14 -8.52 -14.40
C LYS A 38 -3.07 -8.71 -13.32
N LYS A 39 -3.37 -8.42 -12.05
CA LYS A 39 -2.43 -8.62 -10.91
C LYS A 39 -1.05 -7.99 -11.16
N ILE A 40 -1.03 -6.70 -11.51
CA ILE A 40 0.19 -5.98 -11.89
C ILE A 40 1.28 -6.05 -10.81
N VAL A 41 0.87 -5.90 -9.54
CA VAL A 41 1.77 -6.02 -8.39
C VAL A 41 1.64 -7.43 -7.82
N ARG A 42 2.77 -8.11 -7.65
CA ARG A 42 2.81 -9.45 -7.07
C ARG A 42 2.23 -9.41 -5.65
N GLU A 43 1.22 -10.23 -5.41
CA GLU A 43 0.61 -10.36 -4.08
C GLU A 43 1.56 -11.14 -3.15
N LYS A 44 1.56 -10.78 -1.87
CA LYS A 44 2.30 -11.51 -0.84
C LYS A 44 1.51 -11.45 0.45
N TYR A 45 1.06 -12.61 0.92
CA TYR A 45 0.30 -12.75 2.16
C TYR A 45 1.11 -13.50 3.20
N PHE A 46 1.12 -12.99 4.42
CA PHE A 46 1.66 -13.67 5.59
C PHE A 46 0.50 -14.09 6.49
N VAL A 47 0.67 -15.19 7.23
CA VAL A 47 -0.42 -15.76 8.04
C VAL A 47 0.05 -16.12 9.45
N ALA A 48 -0.89 -16.13 10.38
CA ALA A 48 -0.80 -16.79 11.68
C ALA A 48 -2.00 -17.76 11.79
N PRO A 49 -1.89 -18.99 11.27
CA PRO A 49 -3.04 -19.89 11.07
C PRO A 49 -3.76 -20.28 12.36
N LYS A 50 -3.02 -20.39 13.48
CA LYS A 50 -3.59 -20.66 14.82
C LYS A 50 -4.70 -19.66 15.17
N TYR A 51 -4.55 -18.42 14.73
CA TYR A 51 -5.47 -17.31 15.01
C TYR A 51 -6.29 -16.90 13.79
N LYS A 52 -6.25 -17.67 12.68
CA LYS A 52 -6.98 -17.36 11.44
C LYS A 52 -6.74 -15.93 10.92
N LEU A 53 -5.53 -15.43 11.16
CA LEU A 53 -5.08 -14.11 10.72
C LEU A 53 -4.25 -14.23 9.46
N ALA A 54 -4.49 -13.31 8.53
CA ALA A 54 -3.64 -13.10 7.37
C ALA A 54 -3.41 -11.60 7.16
N SER A 55 -2.31 -11.25 6.51
CA SER A 55 -2.09 -9.87 6.06
C SER A 55 -1.49 -9.83 4.66
N CYS A 56 -1.95 -8.89 3.83
CA CYS A 56 -1.24 -8.56 2.61
C CYS A 56 -0.10 -7.55 2.87
N ALA A 57 1.09 -7.84 2.32
CA ALA A 57 2.26 -6.99 2.45
C ALA A 57 2.26 -5.82 1.44
N VAL A 58 1.56 -4.74 1.80
CA VAL A 58 1.66 -3.45 1.09
C VAL A 58 2.95 -2.75 1.52
N HIS A 59 3.88 -2.52 0.59
CA HIS A 59 5.17 -1.91 0.96
C HIS A 59 4.95 -0.47 1.44
N LYS A 60 5.69 -0.08 2.49
CA LYS A 60 5.65 1.26 3.12
C LYS A 60 4.37 1.61 3.88
N SER A 61 3.49 0.63 4.07
CA SER A 61 2.27 0.75 4.87
C SER A 61 2.31 -0.28 6.01
N PHE A 62 3.28 -0.16 6.92
CA PHE A 62 3.42 -1.02 8.12
C PHE A 62 3.64 -2.54 7.89
N SER A 63 3.81 -2.99 6.64
CA SER A 63 3.90 -4.41 6.28
C SER A 63 5.00 -5.19 6.98
N THR A 64 6.16 -4.61 7.24
CA THR A 64 7.25 -5.28 7.98
C THR A 64 6.84 -5.61 9.40
N MET A 65 6.27 -4.65 10.12
CA MET A 65 5.84 -4.82 11.50
C MET A 65 4.65 -5.78 11.59
N LEU A 66 3.68 -5.66 10.69
CA LEU A 66 2.55 -6.59 10.68
C LEU A 66 2.99 -8.02 10.34
N THR A 67 3.98 -8.19 9.46
CA THR A 67 4.59 -9.51 9.19
C THR A 67 5.32 -10.04 10.42
N SER A 68 6.06 -9.17 11.13
CA SER A 68 6.73 -9.51 12.39
C SER A 68 5.75 -10.06 13.42
N ILE A 69 4.62 -9.37 13.63
CA ILE A 69 3.54 -9.81 14.52
C ILE A 69 3.01 -11.18 14.11
N LEU A 70 2.71 -11.40 12.83
CA LEU A 70 2.19 -12.71 12.38
C LEU A 70 3.23 -13.83 12.55
N CYS A 71 4.52 -13.55 12.32
CA CYS A 71 5.60 -14.50 12.60
C CYS A 71 5.72 -14.81 14.09
N TYR A 72 5.67 -13.80 14.96
CA TYR A 72 5.67 -13.98 16.41
C TYR A 72 4.48 -14.84 16.86
N LEU A 73 3.26 -14.54 16.38
CA LEU A 73 2.07 -15.29 16.74
C LEU A 73 2.09 -16.75 16.25
N ASP A 74 2.68 -17.01 15.07
CA ASP A 74 2.77 -18.35 14.50
C ASP A 74 3.88 -19.22 15.12
N MET A 75 4.97 -18.61 15.60
CA MET A 75 6.16 -19.34 16.06
C MET A 75 6.90 -18.63 17.20
N GLU A 76 6.14 -18.20 18.21
CA GLU A 76 6.58 -17.42 19.38
C GLU A 76 7.94 -17.84 19.95
N ASN A 77 8.09 -19.09 20.39
CA ASN A 77 9.33 -19.55 21.03
C ASN A 77 10.55 -19.43 20.12
N ILE A 78 10.38 -19.63 18.81
CA ILE A 78 11.47 -19.49 17.84
C ILE A 78 11.73 -18.02 17.54
N PHE A 79 10.67 -17.21 17.51
CA PHE A 79 10.77 -15.76 17.29
C PHE A 79 11.52 -15.09 18.45
N LEU A 80 11.10 -15.31 19.70
CA LEU A 80 11.69 -14.69 20.90
C LEU A 80 13.13 -15.16 21.18
N LYS A 81 13.53 -16.34 20.68
CA LYS A 81 14.94 -16.76 20.70
C LYS A 81 15.82 -16.02 19.69
N LYS A 82 15.21 -15.42 18.67
CA LYS A 82 15.92 -14.81 17.54
C LYS A 82 15.94 -13.28 17.59
N PHE A 83 14.89 -12.69 18.15
CA PHE A 83 14.68 -11.25 18.18
C PHE A 83 14.25 -10.84 19.59
N ASP A 84 14.86 -9.77 20.08
CA ASP A 84 14.50 -9.18 21.37
C ASP A 84 13.22 -8.35 21.24
N HIS A 85 13.02 -7.71 20.07
CA HIS A 85 11.86 -6.90 19.77
C HIS A 85 11.17 -7.29 18.44
N LEU A 86 9.86 -7.02 18.34
CA LEU A 86 9.14 -7.14 17.08
C LEU A 86 9.74 -6.24 15.98
N ALA A 87 10.32 -5.10 16.38
CA ALA A 87 10.96 -4.15 15.47
C ALA A 87 12.26 -4.68 14.81
N ASP A 88 12.88 -5.70 15.39
CA ASP A 88 14.14 -6.29 14.90
C ASP A 88 13.92 -7.26 13.74
N PHE A 89 12.65 -7.60 13.47
CA PHE A 89 12.30 -8.49 12.38
C PHE A 89 12.87 -8.03 11.04
N THR A 90 13.41 -9.00 10.32
CA THR A 90 13.90 -8.83 8.95
C THR A 90 13.35 -9.92 8.06
N PHE A 91 13.07 -9.59 6.79
CA PHE A 91 12.67 -10.57 5.79
C PHE A 91 13.76 -11.62 5.47
N HIS A 92 14.96 -11.48 6.04
CA HIS A 92 15.99 -12.52 6.06
C HIS A 92 15.70 -13.65 7.04
N PHE A 93 14.69 -13.52 7.90
CA PHE A 93 14.22 -14.59 8.77
C PHE A 93 13.47 -15.66 7.98
N LYS A 94 14.24 -16.48 7.24
CA LYS A 94 13.72 -17.53 6.34
C LYS A 94 12.85 -18.53 7.08
N THR A 95 13.08 -18.77 8.37
CA THR A 95 12.29 -19.70 9.17
C THR A 95 10.80 -19.34 9.18
N CYS A 96 10.45 -18.05 9.26
CA CYS A 96 9.05 -17.64 9.09
C CYS A 96 8.69 -17.42 7.61
N VAL A 97 9.52 -16.67 6.88
CA VAL A 97 9.18 -16.18 5.53
C VAL A 97 9.07 -17.31 4.50
N ASN A 98 9.86 -18.37 4.67
CA ASN A 98 9.88 -19.53 3.77
C ASN A 98 9.20 -20.75 4.38
N LYS A 99 8.60 -20.65 5.57
CA LYS A 99 7.80 -21.75 6.13
C LYS A 99 6.69 -22.08 5.15
N LYS A 100 6.57 -23.37 4.84
CA LYS A 100 5.55 -23.88 3.92
C LYS A 100 4.18 -23.38 4.38
N ASN A 101 3.40 -22.85 3.45
CA ASN A 101 2.06 -22.30 3.68
C ASN A 101 1.98 -21.01 4.53
N ASN A 102 3.10 -20.43 4.97
CA ASN A 102 3.11 -19.17 5.72
C ASN A 102 3.17 -17.92 4.82
N CYS A 103 3.78 -18.03 3.65
CA CYS A 103 3.88 -16.95 2.67
C CYS A 103 3.18 -17.35 1.36
N LEU A 104 2.03 -16.76 1.09
CA LEU A 104 1.20 -17.10 -0.08
C LEU A 104 1.21 -15.99 -1.14
N ARG A 105 1.04 -16.38 -2.40
CA ARG A 105 1.19 -15.50 -3.57
C ARG A 105 -0.14 -15.05 -4.16
N SER A 106 -1.27 -15.48 -3.61
CA SER A 106 -2.58 -15.00 -4.02
C SER A 106 -3.63 -15.18 -2.92
N PHE A 107 -4.70 -14.37 -2.98
CA PHE A 107 -5.86 -14.55 -2.11
C PHE A 107 -6.53 -15.94 -2.31
N GLY A 108 -6.49 -16.46 -3.55
CA GLY A 108 -7.01 -17.80 -3.85
C GLY A 108 -6.27 -18.89 -3.09
N ASP A 109 -4.95 -18.78 -2.97
CA ASP A 109 -4.13 -19.73 -2.21
C ASP A 109 -4.46 -19.70 -0.71
N LEU A 110 -4.76 -18.52 -0.14
CA LEU A 110 -5.22 -18.42 1.25
C LEU A 110 -6.48 -19.29 1.47
N ILE A 111 -7.48 -19.15 0.60
CA ILE A 111 -8.72 -19.93 0.70
C ILE A 111 -8.43 -21.42 0.47
N LYS A 112 -7.63 -21.76 -0.54
CA LYS A 112 -7.34 -23.16 -0.88
C LYS A 112 -6.63 -23.88 0.27
N ILE A 113 -5.59 -23.26 0.81
CA ILE A 113 -4.70 -23.88 1.80
C ILE A 113 -5.30 -23.78 3.21
N HIS A 114 -5.67 -22.58 3.64
CA HIS A 114 -6.10 -22.32 5.01
C HIS A 114 -7.62 -22.41 5.20
N GLY A 115 -8.37 -22.13 4.15
CA GLY A 115 -9.81 -22.39 4.10
C GLY A 115 -10.17 -23.81 3.67
N LYS A 116 -9.18 -24.65 3.31
CA LYS A 116 -9.38 -25.99 2.72
C LYS A 116 -10.35 -25.98 1.53
N GLY A 117 -10.33 -24.90 0.73
CA GLY A 117 -11.26 -24.68 -0.38
C GLY A 117 -12.64 -24.13 0.03
N ASN A 118 -13.01 -24.16 1.30
CA ASN A 118 -14.28 -23.61 1.78
C ASN A 118 -14.21 -22.08 1.89
N LYS A 119 -14.53 -21.41 0.79
CA LYS A 119 -14.55 -19.95 0.68
C LYS A 119 -15.49 -19.28 1.69
N VAL A 120 -16.69 -19.83 1.89
CA VAL A 120 -17.71 -19.23 2.78
C VAL A 120 -17.21 -19.22 4.22
N ASN A 121 -16.74 -20.38 4.70
CA ASN A 121 -16.21 -20.51 6.05
C ASN A 121 -14.94 -19.68 6.24
N PHE A 122 -14.04 -19.66 5.25
CA PHE A 122 -12.85 -18.82 5.30
C PHE A 122 -13.20 -17.34 5.49
N LEU A 123 -14.10 -16.80 4.66
CA LEU A 123 -14.48 -15.38 4.75
C LEU A 123 -15.25 -15.04 6.05
N LYS A 124 -15.94 -16.02 6.65
CA LYS A 124 -16.62 -15.84 7.94
C LYS A 124 -15.65 -15.84 9.13
N THR A 125 -14.58 -16.64 9.05
CA THR A 125 -13.75 -16.95 10.23
C THR A 125 -12.35 -16.36 10.20
N TRP A 126 -11.81 -16.03 9.04
CA TRP A 126 -10.49 -15.42 8.90
C TRP A 126 -10.60 -13.91 8.78
N LYS A 127 -9.62 -13.20 9.35
CA LYS A 127 -9.43 -11.77 9.12
C LYS A 127 -8.19 -11.56 8.26
N VAL A 128 -8.39 -11.05 7.04
CA VAL A 128 -7.31 -10.69 6.12
C VAL A 128 -7.08 -9.18 6.21
N ILE A 129 -5.99 -8.77 6.85
CA ILE A 129 -5.67 -7.37 7.12
C ILE A 129 -4.92 -6.76 5.94
N MET A 130 -5.36 -5.60 5.48
CA MET A 130 -4.62 -4.75 4.56
C MET A 130 -4.38 -3.40 5.22
N VAL A 131 -3.12 -3.06 5.45
CA VAL A 131 -2.77 -1.75 5.99
C VAL A 131 -2.51 -0.79 4.84
N VAL A 132 -3.20 0.35 4.88
CA VAL A 132 -3.07 1.43 3.89
C VAL A 132 -2.52 2.68 4.56
N ARG A 133 -1.85 3.54 3.79
CA ARG A 133 -1.23 4.77 4.27
C ARG A 133 -1.55 5.92 3.31
N ASN A 134 -1.53 7.17 3.80
CA ASN A 134 -1.62 8.34 2.92
C ASN A 134 -0.65 8.19 1.72
N PRO A 135 -1.13 8.32 0.46
CA PRO A 135 -0.33 7.98 -0.70
C PRO A 135 0.95 8.81 -0.87
N ILE A 136 0.91 10.11 -0.51
CA ILE A 136 2.09 10.99 -0.61
C ILE A 136 3.12 10.62 0.44
N GLU A 137 2.70 10.37 1.67
CA GLU A 137 3.61 9.92 2.72
C GLU A 137 4.23 8.55 2.42
N ARG A 138 3.43 7.65 1.83
CA ARG A 138 3.89 6.35 1.37
C ARG A 138 4.94 6.50 0.27
N PHE A 139 4.70 7.38 -0.71
CA PHE A 139 5.67 7.72 -1.75
C PHE A 139 6.97 8.26 -1.14
N ILE A 140 6.89 9.24 -0.24
CA ILE A 140 8.05 9.81 0.47
C ILE A 140 8.86 8.71 1.15
N SER A 141 8.20 7.86 1.94
CA SER A 141 8.87 6.75 2.65
C SER A 141 9.51 5.76 1.68
N GLY A 142 8.85 5.48 0.56
CA GLY A 142 9.38 4.64 -0.51
C GLY A 142 10.61 5.24 -1.17
N PHE A 143 10.54 6.52 -1.53
CA PHE A 143 11.56 7.24 -2.27
C PHE A 143 12.82 7.45 -1.43
N VAL A 144 12.65 7.91 -0.18
CA VAL A 144 13.77 8.11 0.74
C VAL A 144 14.51 6.79 0.99
N GLN A 145 13.77 5.70 1.22
CA GLN A 145 14.40 4.41 1.48
C GLN A 145 15.06 3.79 0.24
N LEU A 146 14.37 3.78 -0.90
CA LEU A 146 14.83 3.03 -2.07
C LEU A 146 15.77 3.86 -2.96
N CYS A 147 15.56 5.17 -3.06
CA CYS A 147 16.21 6.01 -4.07
C CYS A 147 17.19 7.05 -3.50
N TYR A 148 17.05 7.47 -2.24
CA TYR A 148 18.03 8.34 -1.58
C TYR A 148 19.09 7.58 -0.79
N LYS A 149 18.69 6.61 0.03
CA LYS A 149 19.62 5.90 0.93
C LYS A 149 20.54 4.90 0.22
N SER A 150 20.20 4.49 -1.01
CA SER A 150 20.82 3.32 -1.63
C SER A 150 21.51 3.66 -2.95
N ILE A 151 22.83 3.83 -2.88
CA ILE A 151 23.71 4.08 -4.03
C ILE A 151 24.29 2.75 -4.55
N ARG A 152 23.49 1.68 -4.58
CA ARG A 152 23.93 0.40 -5.19
C ARG A 152 23.56 0.39 -6.68
N ARG A 153 24.50 0.00 -7.55
CA ARG A 153 24.35 0.04 -9.03
C ARG A 153 23.03 -0.58 -9.53
N TYR A 154 22.60 -1.71 -8.98
CA TYR A 154 21.35 -2.39 -9.41
C TYR A 154 20.07 -1.62 -9.06
N GLN A 155 20.10 -0.73 -8.07
CA GLN A 155 18.90 0.01 -7.63
C GLN A 155 18.62 1.26 -8.48
N ILE A 156 19.57 1.65 -9.34
CA ILE A 156 19.37 2.70 -10.35
C ILE A 156 18.13 2.38 -11.21
N HIS A 157 17.94 1.11 -11.58
CA HIS A 157 16.79 0.66 -12.37
C HIS A 157 15.47 0.78 -11.60
N PHE A 158 15.48 0.47 -10.29
CA PHE A 158 14.27 0.57 -9.45
C PHE A 158 13.81 2.02 -9.27
N CYS A 159 14.77 2.95 -9.33
CA CYS A 159 14.57 4.38 -9.28
C CYS A 159 14.48 5.02 -10.68
N LEU A 160 14.08 4.24 -11.70
CA LEU A 160 13.81 4.69 -13.08
C LEU A 160 15.00 5.44 -13.73
N GLY A 161 16.22 5.15 -13.29
CA GLY A 161 17.44 5.81 -13.75
C GLY A 161 17.65 7.23 -13.23
N CYS A 162 16.84 7.69 -12.27
CA CYS A 162 16.82 9.10 -11.83
C CYS A 162 17.83 9.45 -10.72
N ARG A 163 18.60 8.48 -10.21
CA ARG A 163 19.73 8.71 -9.27
C ARG A 163 19.39 9.65 -8.09
N GLY A 164 18.22 9.45 -7.46
CA GLY A 164 17.77 10.26 -6.32
C GLY A 164 17.04 11.56 -6.67
N ASN A 165 16.98 11.96 -7.95
CA ASN A 165 16.19 13.11 -8.38
C ASN A 165 14.69 12.75 -8.41
N PHE A 166 13.93 13.29 -7.45
CA PHE A 166 12.50 12.99 -7.33
C PHE A 166 11.67 13.61 -8.46
N LYS A 167 12.05 14.78 -9.00
CA LYS A 167 11.34 15.39 -10.13
C LYS A 167 11.42 14.49 -11.36
N CYS A 168 12.62 14.00 -11.69
CA CYS A 168 12.83 13.00 -12.73
C CYS A 168 11.99 11.75 -12.47
N PHE A 169 12.01 11.24 -11.23
CA PHE A 169 11.32 10.00 -10.88
C PHE A 169 9.81 10.12 -11.05
N VAL A 170 9.20 11.18 -10.50
CA VAL A 170 7.76 11.42 -10.60
C VAL A 170 7.35 11.63 -12.05
N ASN A 171 8.12 12.38 -12.84
CA ASN A 171 7.83 12.56 -14.27
C ASN A 171 7.85 11.23 -15.03
N LYS A 172 8.84 10.36 -14.79
CA LYS A 172 8.89 9.04 -15.42
C LYS A 172 7.78 8.12 -14.94
N LEU A 173 7.46 8.14 -13.64
CA LEU A 173 6.36 7.36 -13.07
C LEU A 173 5.02 7.81 -13.66
N TYR A 174 4.79 9.12 -13.76
CA TYR A 174 3.63 9.70 -14.40
C TYR A 174 3.50 9.23 -15.86
N ASN A 175 4.60 9.32 -16.61
CA ASN A 175 4.65 8.84 -18.00
C ASN A 175 4.34 7.34 -18.13
N ILE A 176 4.76 6.51 -17.16
CA ILE A 176 4.40 5.08 -17.13
C ILE A 176 2.88 4.89 -17.05
N PHE A 177 2.18 5.72 -16.27
CA PHE A 177 0.73 5.65 -16.14
C PHE A 177 -0.02 6.30 -17.31
N THR A 178 0.56 7.30 -17.99
CA THR A 178 -0.09 7.97 -19.14
C THR A 178 0.17 7.28 -20.48
N TYR A 179 1.32 6.63 -20.69
CA TYR A 179 1.62 5.88 -21.92
C TYR A 179 0.86 4.55 -22.05
N GLY A 180 0.04 4.21 -21.06
CA GLY A 180 -0.89 3.09 -21.11
C GLY A 180 -0.33 1.76 -20.60
N TYR A 181 -1.13 0.71 -20.78
CA TYR A 181 -0.99 -0.57 -20.10
C TYR A 181 0.38 -1.25 -20.25
N TYR A 182 1.01 -1.19 -21.43
CA TYR A 182 2.29 -1.85 -21.68
C TYR A 182 3.39 -1.33 -20.74
N SER A 183 3.51 -0.01 -20.59
CA SER A 183 4.49 0.62 -19.70
C SER A 183 4.25 0.22 -18.22
N ILE A 184 2.98 0.16 -17.82
CA ILE A 184 2.57 -0.24 -16.48
C ILE A 184 3.05 -1.67 -16.16
N ILE A 185 2.94 -2.61 -17.10
CA ILE A 185 3.30 -4.01 -16.87
C ILE A 185 4.80 -4.31 -17.03
N HIS A 186 5.57 -3.54 -17.79
CA HIS A 186 7.00 -3.80 -17.99
C HIS A 186 7.91 -3.12 -16.97
N THR A 187 7.35 -2.31 -16.07
CA THR A 187 8.09 -1.70 -14.97
C THR A 187 8.63 -2.75 -13.98
N TYR A 188 9.81 -2.47 -13.42
CA TYR A 188 10.50 -3.34 -12.46
C TYR A 188 9.64 -3.69 -11.23
N THR A 189 9.69 -4.94 -10.79
CA THR A 189 8.88 -5.42 -9.64
C THR A 189 9.09 -4.61 -8.35
N PRO A 190 10.32 -4.22 -7.95
CA PRO A 190 10.49 -3.37 -6.78
C PRO A 190 9.85 -1.99 -6.93
N THR A 191 9.95 -1.38 -8.12
CA THR A 191 9.29 -0.09 -8.42
C THR A 191 7.78 -0.21 -8.26
N LYS A 192 7.17 -1.26 -8.83
CA LYS A 192 5.74 -1.55 -8.67
C LYS A 192 5.34 -1.69 -7.21
N ALA A 193 6.05 -2.53 -6.46
CA ALA A 193 5.75 -2.79 -5.06
C ALA A 193 5.82 -1.51 -4.21
N TYR A 194 6.79 -0.63 -4.45
CA TYR A 194 7.01 0.57 -3.64
C TYR A 194 6.14 1.75 -4.06
N PHE A 195 5.87 1.92 -5.35
CA PHE A 195 5.36 3.19 -5.89
C PHE A 195 4.06 3.09 -6.67
N TYR A 196 3.54 1.89 -6.95
CA TYR A 196 2.21 1.81 -7.56
C TYR A 196 1.12 2.04 -6.50
N PRO A 197 -0.08 2.51 -6.92
CA PRO A 197 -1.22 2.66 -6.03
C PRO A 197 -1.47 1.42 -5.17
N GLN A 198 -1.88 1.63 -3.94
CA GLN A 198 -2.21 0.57 -2.98
C GLN A 198 -3.42 -0.23 -3.46
N THR A 199 -4.35 0.41 -4.17
CA THR A 199 -5.46 -0.22 -4.87
C THR A 199 -5.02 -1.23 -5.95
N MET A 200 -3.82 -1.07 -6.52
CA MET A 200 -3.21 -2.04 -7.47
C MET A 200 -2.52 -3.23 -6.78
N GLN A 201 -2.41 -3.21 -5.45
CA GLN A 201 -1.74 -4.26 -4.69
C GLN A 201 -2.74 -5.29 -4.18
N CYS A 202 -2.24 -6.47 -3.81
CA CYS A 202 -3.04 -7.51 -3.15
C CYS A 202 -4.26 -7.97 -3.95
N ASN A 203 -4.29 -7.69 -5.27
CA ASN A 203 -5.48 -7.89 -6.08
C ASN A 203 -6.73 -7.27 -5.40
N TYR A 204 -6.57 -6.06 -4.86
CA TYR A 204 -7.52 -5.43 -3.97
C TYR A 204 -8.90 -5.30 -4.60
N PHE A 205 -9.03 -4.81 -5.84
CA PHE A 205 -10.35 -4.67 -6.48
C PHE A 205 -11.18 -5.96 -6.50
N LYS A 206 -10.56 -7.12 -6.78
CA LYS A 206 -11.25 -8.42 -6.77
C LYS A 206 -11.61 -8.92 -5.37
N ASN A 207 -11.00 -8.35 -4.34
CA ASN A 207 -11.09 -8.81 -2.95
C ASN A 207 -11.48 -7.70 -1.97
N LYS A 208 -11.92 -6.53 -2.46
CA LYS A 208 -12.13 -5.31 -1.67
C LYS A 208 -12.93 -5.57 -0.40
N ARG A 209 -14.08 -6.22 -0.55
CA ARG A 209 -15.00 -6.55 0.55
C ARG A 209 -14.52 -7.70 1.47
N LYS A 210 -13.36 -8.29 1.19
CA LYS A 210 -12.79 -9.43 1.93
C LYS A 210 -11.63 -9.01 2.84
N PHE A 211 -11.21 -7.74 2.76
CA PHE A 211 -10.15 -7.19 3.61
C PHE A 211 -10.73 -6.46 4.82
N VAL A 212 -10.01 -6.55 5.94
CA VAL A 212 -10.08 -5.57 7.02
C VAL A 212 -9.03 -4.51 6.73
N VAL A 213 -9.47 -3.31 6.35
CA VAL A 213 -8.57 -2.23 5.97
C VAL A 213 -8.25 -1.37 7.20
N LEU A 214 -6.96 -1.23 7.53
CA LEU A 214 -6.49 -0.35 8.60
C LEU A 214 -5.72 0.83 8.00
N LYS A 215 -6.07 2.05 8.40
CA LYS A 215 -5.36 3.27 7.98
C LYS A 215 -4.21 3.55 8.94
N PHE A 216 -2.99 3.45 8.45
CA PHE A 216 -1.78 3.83 9.19
C PHE A 216 -1.48 5.31 8.97
N ASP A 217 -1.54 6.08 10.05
CA ASP A 217 -1.14 7.48 10.10
C ASP A 217 0.01 7.65 11.11
N PRO A 218 1.24 7.99 10.66
CA PRO A 218 2.35 8.27 11.56
C PRO A 218 2.08 9.39 12.57
N LYS A 219 1.14 10.29 12.28
CA LYS A 219 0.78 11.42 13.15
C LYS A 219 -0.25 11.03 14.22
N ASN A 220 -1.03 9.98 13.98
CA ASN A 220 -2.02 9.46 14.93
C ASN A 220 -2.00 7.94 14.93
N LEU A 221 -1.10 7.38 15.74
CA LEU A 221 -0.87 5.94 15.82
C LEU A 221 -1.79 5.22 16.79
N ASP A 222 -2.37 5.94 17.76
CA ASP A 222 -3.19 5.33 18.81
C ASP A 222 -4.46 4.70 18.27
N SER A 223 -5.15 5.39 17.35
CA SER A 223 -6.33 4.84 16.69
C SER A 223 -6.00 3.56 15.91
N PHE A 224 -4.89 3.59 15.17
CA PHE A 224 -4.41 2.44 14.42
C PHE A 224 -4.06 1.25 15.33
N TYR A 225 -3.36 1.48 16.45
CA TYR A 225 -3.01 0.42 17.40
C TYR A 225 -4.23 -0.18 18.08
N LYS A 226 -5.19 0.65 18.50
CA LYS A 226 -6.46 0.17 19.08
C LYS A 226 -7.23 -0.71 18.10
N SER A 227 -7.37 -0.28 16.83
CA SER A 227 -8.03 -1.10 15.82
C SER A 227 -7.31 -2.42 15.54
N LEU A 228 -5.97 -2.45 15.61
CA LEU A 228 -5.21 -3.68 15.47
C LEU A 228 -5.42 -4.60 16.69
N GLU A 229 -5.34 -4.06 17.91
CA GLU A 229 -5.62 -4.78 19.16
C GLU A 229 -7.02 -5.43 19.12
N GLU A 230 -8.05 -4.68 18.74
CA GLU A 230 -9.42 -5.20 18.60
C GLU A 230 -9.49 -6.40 17.66
N ILE A 231 -8.80 -6.36 16.52
CA ILE A 231 -8.76 -7.48 15.57
C ILE A 231 -8.07 -8.71 16.20
N LEU A 232 -6.98 -8.51 16.94
CA LEU A 232 -6.26 -9.60 17.59
C LEU A 232 -7.14 -10.27 18.67
N ILE A 233 -7.83 -9.48 19.48
CA ILE A 233 -8.78 -9.97 20.50
C ILE A 233 -9.93 -10.74 19.84
N GLN A 234 -10.54 -10.18 18.79
CA GLN A 234 -11.61 -10.84 18.02
C GLN A 234 -11.18 -12.18 17.38
N GLN A 235 -9.87 -12.37 17.18
CA GLN A 235 -9.29 -13.61 16.66
C GLN A 235 -8.76 -14.53 17.76
N ASN A 236 -9.15 -14.27 19.01
CA ASN A 236 -8.80 -15.07 20.19
C ASN A 236 -7.28 -15.17 20.40
N VAL A 237 -6.54 -14.11 20.08
CA VAL A 237 -5.15 -13.98 20.50
C VAL A 237 -5.12 -13.79 22.02
N PRO A 238 -4.34 -14.59 22.79
CA PRO A 238 -4.23 -14.46 24.23
C PRO A 238 -3.87 -13.05 24.67
N ARG A 239 -4.44 -12.61 25.80
CA ARG A 239 -4.37 -11.21 26.25
C ARG A 239 -2.92 -10.76 26.51
N ASP A 240 -2.11 -11.62 27.11
CA ASP A 240 -0.68 -11.42 27.34
C ASP A 240 0.10 -11.12 26.05
N LYS A 241 -0.24 -11.82 24.96
CA LYS A 241 0.37 -11.59 23.64
C LYS A 241 -0.08 -10.29 23.01
N VAL A 242 -1.37 -9.95 23.17
CA VAL A 242 -1.93 -8.68 22.67
C VAL A 242 -1.25 -7.51 23.39
N GLU A 243 -1.10 -7.60 24.70
CA GLU A 243 -0.41 -6.58 25.52
C GLU A 243 1.08 -6.47 25.18
N TYR A 244 1.76 -7.60 24.97
CA TYR A 244 3.13 -7.60 24.46
C TYR A 244 3.23 -6.87 23.11
N ILE A 245 2.35 -7.19 22.16
CA ILE A 245 2.32 -6.55 20.84
C ILE A 245 2.07 -5.05 20.99
N ASP A 246 1.06 -4.61 21.75
CA ASP A 246 0.76 -3.18 21.92
C ASP A 246 1.95 -2.43 22.54
N LYS A 247 2.56 -2.99 23.59
CA LYS A 247 3.77 -2.42 24.22
C LYS A 247 4.91 -2.27 23.21
N GLU A 248 5.19 -3.32 22.43
CA GLU A 248 6.24 -3.31 21.41
C GLU A 248 5.97 -2.27 20.32
N LEU A 249 4.72 -2.14 19.88
CA LEU A 249 4.31 -1.17 18.87
C LEU A 249 4.42 0.28 19.34
N ARG A 250 4.17 0.55 20.62
CA ARG A 250 4.30 1.89 21.20
C ARG A 250 5.74 2.28 21.50
N THR A 251 6.56 1.29 21.86
CA THR A 251 7.93 1.52 22.32
C THR A 251 8.92 1.57 21.16
N TYR A 252 8.81 0.62 20.23
CA TYR A 252 9.85 0.40 19.22
C TYR A 252 9.41 0.82 17.82
N ARG A 253 10.41 1.19 17.03
CA ARG A 253 10.25 1.57 15.62
C ARG A 253 11.24 0.75 14.81
N THR A 254 10.79 0.19 13.68
CA THR A 254 11.67 -0.57 12.79
C THR A 254 12.88 0.27 12.36
N LEU A 255 14.04 -0.35 12.15
CA LEU A 255 15.28 0.34 11.72
C LEU A 255 15.08 1.25 10.50
N ASN A 256 14.25 0.82 9.54
CA ASN A 256 13.93 1.59 8.34
C ASN A 256 13.20 2.91 8.66
N ALA A 257 12.36 2.92 9.70
CA ALA A 257 11.66 4.11 10.17
C ALA A 257 12.60 5.08 10.91
N VAL A 258 13.57 4.56 11.67
CA VAL A 258 14.50 5.38 12.49
C VAL A 258 15.60 6.03 11.64
N THR A 259 16.30 5.25 10.83
CA THR A 259 17.53 5.67 10.10
C THR A 259 17.35 6.76 9.04
N GLY A 260 16.15 7.32 8.88
CA GLY A 260 15.82 8.23 7.78
C GLY A 260 15.03 9.47 8.16
N LYS A 261 14.76 9.72 9.44
CA LYS A 261 13.83 10.79 9.86
C LYS A 261 14.28 12.16 9.35
N ALA A 262 15.50 12.59 9.65
CA ALA A 262 16.03 13.89 9.20
C ALA A 262 16.00 14.07 7.66
N LYS A 263 16.44 13.05 6.90
CA LYS A 263 16.38 13.07 5.42
C LYS A 263 14.94 13.07 4.90
N THR A 264 14.01 12.46 5.63
CA THR A 264 12.59 12.45 5.29
C THR A 264 11.99 13.83 5.48
N ASP A 265 12.31 14.49 6.60
CA ASP A 265 11.81 15.83 6.91
C ASP A 265 12.33 16.85 5.88
N GLU A 266 13.61 16.79 5.53
CA GLU A 266 14.19 17.60 4.45
C GLU A 266 13.51 17.34 3.09
N PHE A 267 13.26 16.06 2.76
CA PHE A 267 12.62 15.68 1.51
C PHE A 267 11.15 16.15 1.43
N ILE A 268 10.43 16.12 2.55
CA ILE A 268 9.05 16.63 2.64
C ILE A 268 9.03 18.09 2.23
N GLN A 269 9.89 18.94 2.80
CA GLN A 269 9.92 20.37 2.47
C GLN A 269 10.19 20.60 0.98
N LYS A 270 11.17 19.88 0.40
CA LYS A 270 11.49 19.97 -1.04
C LYS A 270 10.34 19.53 -1.92
N LEU A 271 9.63 18.45 -1.56
CA LEU A 271 8.54 17.91 -2.37
C LEU A 271 7.32 18.85 -2.36
N TYR A 272 6.95 19.38 -1.20
CA TYR A 272 5.75 20.21 -1.07
C TYR A 272 5.88 21.60 -1.72
N ASN A 273 7.11 22.07 -1.94
CA ASN A 273 7.37 23.29 -2.72
C ASN A 273 7.19 23.09 -4.24
N GLU A 274 7.13 21.85 -4.72
CA GLU A 274 7.03 21.53 -6.16
C GLU A 274 5.59 21.18 -6.56
N LYS A 275 4.73 22.21 -6.66
CA LYS A 275 3.29 22.03 -6.96
C LYS A 275 3.01 21.14 -8.18
N GLY A 276 3.76 21.31 -9.27
CA GLY A 276 3.60 20.51 -10.49
C GLY A 276 3.95 19.02 -10.29
N ILE A 277 4.90 18.72 -9.40
CA ILE A 277 5.24 17.35 -9.03
C ILE A 277 4.17 16.75 -8.12
N LEU A 278 3.68 17.52 -7.15
CA LEU A 278 2.58 17.09 -6.30
C LEU A 278 1.30 16.80 -7.10
N LYS A 279 0.96 17.63 -8.09
CA LYS A 279 -0.18 17.40 -8.98
C LYS A 279 -0.09 16.03 -9.66
N LYS A 280 1.07 15.70 -10.24
CA LYS A 280 1.30 14.38 -10.87
C LYS A 280 1.18 13.23 -9.88
N LEU A 281 1.68 13.39 -8.66
CA LEU A 281 1.52 12.37 -7.61
C LEU A 281 0.05 12.19 -7.21
N ILE A 282 -0.72 13.27 -7.12
CA ILE A 282 -2.16 13.22 -6.85
C ILE A 282 -2.87 12.47 -7.97
N GLU A 283 -2.56 12.74 -9.23
CA GLU A 283 -3.14 12.03 -10.38
C GLU A 283 -2.79 10.53 -10.38
N ILE A 284 -1.52 10.18 -10.15
CA ILE A 284 -1.08 8.77 -10.07
C ILE A 284 -1.82 8.01 -8.95
N TYR A 285 -2.00 8.65 -7.79
CA TYR A 285 -2.59 8.02 -6.60
C TYR A 285 -4.06 8.37 -6.36
N TYR A 286 -4.75 8.94 -7.36
CA TYR A 286 -6.11 9.43 -7.20
C TYR A 286 -7.06 8.35 -6.68
N SER A 287 -6.93 7.12 -7.21
CA SER A 287 -7.74 5.99 -6.76
C SER A 287 -7.50 5.62 -5.30
N ASP A 288 -6.27 5.71 -4.78
CA ASP A 288 -5.99 5.47 -3.36
C ASP A 288 -6.65 6.52 -2.46
N PHE A 289 -6.61 7.80 -2.86
CA PHE A 289 -7.24 8.88 -2.09
C PHE A 289 -8.75 8.68 -1.98
N LYS A 290 -9.39 8.40 -3.12
CA LYS A 290 -10.84 8.19 -3.19
C LYS A 290 -11.28 6.90 -2.49
N GLU A 291 -10.56 5.80 -2.72
CA GLU A 291 -10.93 4.48 -2.21
C GLU A 291 -10.77 4.37 -0.70
N PHE A 292 -9.68 4.92 -0.15
CA PHE A 292 -9.36 4.81 1.27
C PHE A 292 -9.67 6.09 2.03
N ASP A 293 -10.39 7.04 1.42
CA ASP A 293 -10.82 8.28 2.05
C ASP A 293 -9.65 8.99 2.76
N PHE A 294 -8.61 9.29 1.98
CA PHE A 294 -7.48 10.11 2.41
C PHE A 294 -7.66 11.53 1.89
N GLN A 295 -7.30 12.51 2.72
CA GLN A 295 -7.33 13.91 2.31
C GLN A 295 -6.34 14.16 1.15
N ILE A 296 -6.86 14.71 0.06
CA ILE A 296 -6.06 15.19 -1.07
C ILE A 296 -5.39 16.51 -0.66
N PRO A 297 -4.06 16.66 -0.82
CA PRO A 297 -3.37 17.91 -0.53
C PRO A 297 -3.92 19.06 -1.37
N LYS A 298 -4.17 20.21 -0.74
CA LYS A 298 -4.49 21.47 -1.44
C LYS A 298 -3.20 22.02 -2.04
N ILE A 299 -3.15 22.21 -3.36
CA ILE A 299 -1.96 22.66 -4.11
C ILE A 299 -2.22 23.95 -4.88
#